data_AF-A0A550D078-F1
#
_entry.id   AF-A0A550D078-F1
#
_cell.length_a   1.000
_cell.length_b   1.000
_cell.length_c   1.000
_cell.angle_alpha   90.00
_cell.angle_beta   90.00
_cell.angle_gamma   90.00
#
_symmetry.space_group_name_H-M   'P 1'
#
loop_
_entity.id
_entity.type
_entity.pdbx_description
1 polymer ?
#
loop_
_entity_poly.entity_id
_entity_poly.type
_entity_poly.pdbx_seq_one_letter_code
_entity_poly.pdbx_strand_id
1 'polypeptide(L)'
;MIVDRLLYARALGGGGFIIQTLAQARRLVIEQDTPLFYEEYAPHPFADTALFLGSTALQIAWLLPLFVRPGADQQDDEDEEKSVGLPADEITLVDNLHELGAPPPIEPDAAQLAYLPTYAVCSLLTALWTPFFLEQNYIVCEAILTLAVFIHLYSLFTPFLHTPVLRSRKHILTHLVAKSSTGLAILYMWKTWGALGGTGAPTTSTQGISAMIFLTIALATGPDPLVPAALILDVPGEAWRSTFRCIAVLLGAVVVVEWILLGRPGLRWGAEEEVDKAREREEEDGYANEETVFDADEEMEAQKTSPRIRQGVPRRAD
;
A
#
# COMPACT_ATOMS: atom_id res chain seq x y z
N MET A 1 -20.16 -14.53 4.75
CA MET A 1 -18.78 -14.49 4.24
C MET A 1 -18.18 -13.08 4.27
N ILE A 2 -18.80 -12.06 3.64
CA ILE A 2 -18.27 -10.67 3.64
C ILE A 2 -18.20 -10.10 5.07
N VAL A 3 -19.26 -10.27 5.86
CA VAL A 3 -19.33 -9.83 7.26
C VAL A 3 -18.21 -10.45 8.10
N ASP A 4 -17.90 -11.72 7.89
CA ASP A 4 -16.84 -12.45 8.60
C ASP A 4 -15.45 -11.90 8.25
N ARG A 5 -15.21 -11.58 6.97
CA ARG A 5 -13.94 -10.99 6.50
C ARG A 5 -13.72 -9.59 7.08
N LEU A 6 -14.76 -8.76 7.12
CA LEU A 6 -14.66 -7.40 7.66
C LEU A 6 -14.43 -7.42 9.18
N LEU A 7 -15.13 -8.29 9.91
CA LEU A 7 -14.91 -8.47 11.34
C LEU A 7 -13.47 -8.93 11.63
N TYR A 8 -12.97 -9.88 10.86
CA TYR A 8 -11.59 -10.36 10.96
C TYR A 8 -10.57 -9.24 10.68
N ALA A 9 -10.78 -8.46 9.61
CA ALA A 9 -9.94 -7.31 9.27
C ALA A 9 -9.90 -6.27 10.40
N ARG A 10 -11.06 -5.93 10.97
CA ARG A 10 -11.17 -5.00 12.11
C ARG A 10 -10.46 -5.54 13.35
N ALA A 11 -10.62 -6.83 13.65
CA ALA A 11 -9.97 -7.47 14.78
C ALA A 11 -8.44 -7.48 14.62
N LEU A 12 -7.93 -7.81 13.43
CA LEU A 12 -6.50 -7.79 13.14
C LEU A 12 -5.91 -6.38 13.19
N GLY A 13 -6.53 -5.43 12.48
CA GLY A 13 -6.04 -4.05 12.40
C GLY A 13 -6.09 -3.35 13.75
N GLY A 14 -7.25 -3.42 14.42
CA GLY A 14 -7.43 -2.83 15.75
C GLY A 14 -6.57 -3.50 16.81
N GLY A 15 -6.50 -4.84 16.82
CA GLY A 15 -5.70 -5.60 17.78
C GLY A 15 -4.20 -5.32 17.63
N GLY A 16 -3.68 -5.36 16.41
CA GLY A 16 -2.28 -5.04 16.11
C GLY A 16 -1.91 -3.62 16.55
N PHE A 17 -2.74 -2.64 16.20
CA PHE A 17 -2.57 -1.24 16.58
C PHE A 17 -2.53 -1.05 18.10
N ILE A 18 -3.50 -1.63 18.83
CA ILE A 18 -3.59 -1.49 20.29
C ILE A 18 -2.36 -2.11 20.96
N ILE A 19 -1.98 -3.32 20.57
CA ILE A 19 -0.83 -4.03 21.16
C ILE A 19 0.46 -3.23 20.95
N GLN A 20 0.71 -2.76 19.72
CA GLN A 20 1.89 -1.96 19.40
C GLN A 20 1.89 -0.64 20.17
N THR A 21 0.78 0.09 20.18
CA THR A 21 0.67 1.39 20.84
C THR A 21 0.88 1.27 22.35
N LEU A 22 0.28 0.27 23.00
CA LEU A 22 0.46 0.03 24.43
C LEU A 22 1.90 -0.35 24.77
N ALA A 23 2.53 -1.22 23.97
CA ALA A 23 3.92 -1.60 24.17
C ALA A 23 4.86 -0.39 24.04
N GLN A 24 4.65 0.46 23.03
CA GLN A 24 5.46 1.66 22.82
C GLN A 24 5.23 2.73 23.89
N ALA A 25 3.97 2.96 24.28
CA ALA A 25 3.65 3.86 25.37
C ALA A 25 4.29 3.41 26.69
N ARG A 26 4.22 2.10 27.00
CA ARG A 26 4.87 1.53 28.19
C ARG A 26 6.38 1.77 28.18
N ARG A 27 7.04 1.56 27.03
CA ARG A 27 8.48 1.82 26.88
C ARG A 27 8.81 3.28 27.19
N LEU A 28 8.09 4.22 26.57
CA LEU A 28 8.33 5.65 26.75
C LEU A 28 8.17 6.09 28.22
N VAL A 29 7.20 5.53 28.94
CA VAL A 29 7.02 5.80 30.38
C VAL A 29 8.20 5.28 31.19
N ILE A 30 8.67 4.05 30.94
CA ILE A 30 9.76 3.44 31.71
C ILE A 30 11.12 4.11 31.41
N GLU A 31 11.38 4.45 30.14
CA GLU A 31 12.62 5.12 29.73
C GLU A 31 12.74 6.55 30.30
N GLN A 32 11.63 7.21 30.65
CA GLN A 32 11.66 8.51 31.32
C GLN A 32 12.19 8.42 32.76
N ASP A 33 11.83 7.36 33.48
CA ASP A 33 12.21 7.18 34.90
C ASP A 33 13.62 6.63 35.06
N THR A 34 14.06 5.84 34.08
CA THR A 34 15.39 5.24 34.05
C THR A 34 16.03 5.60 32.72
N PRO A 35 16.81 6.69 32.62
CA PRO A 35 17.60 6.94 31.44
C PRO A 35 18.65 5.84 31.36
N LEU A 36 18.26 4.71 30.76
CA LEU A 36 19.15 3.69 30.24
C LEU A 36 20.16 4.47 29.41
N PHE A 37 21.41 4.43 29.89
CA PHE A 37 22.55 5.24 29.48
C PHE A 37 22.38 5.90 28.10
N TYR A 38 22.54 7.23 28.05
CA TYR A 38 22.73 7.94 26.79
C TYR A 38 24.01 7.41 26.14
N GLU A 39 23.85 6.35 25.38
CA GLU A 39 24.86 5.89 24.44
C GLU A 39 24.94 6.93 23.34
N GLU A 40 26.16 7.24 22.89
CA GLU A 40 26.43 8.10 21.72
C GLU A 40 25.69 7.64 20.44
N TYR A 41 25.02 6.48 20.51
CA TYR A 41 24.29 5.76 19.48
C TYR A 41 22.78 5.91 19.52
N ALA A 42 22.20 6.36 20.63
CA ALA A 42 20.76 6.36 20.79
C ALA A 42 20.14 7.59 20.09
N PRO A 43 19.03 7.42 19.33
CA PRO A 43 18.30 8.53 18.75
C PRO A 43 17.90 9.53 19.83
N HIS A 44 17.74 10.80 19.45
CA HIS A 44 17.33 11.82 20.41
C HIS A 44 15.97 11.42 21.00
N PRO A 45 15.74 11.52 22.33
CA PRO A 45 14.51 10.97 22.93
C PRO A 45 13.23 11.60 22.38
N PHE A 46 13.32 12.86 21.95
CA PHE A 46 12.22 13.56 21.31
C PHE A 46 11.96 13.09 19.88
N ALA A 47 12.98 12.60 19.17
CA ALA A 47 12.81 12.04 17.83
C ALA A 47 12.03 10.73 17.89
N ASP A 48 12.41 9.82 18.80
CA ASP A 48 11.68 8.57 19.04
C ASP A 48 10.20 8.84 19.40
N THR A 49 9.96 9.80 20.30
CA THR A 49 8.60 10.23 20.68
C THR A 49 7.83 10.82 19.50
N ALA A 50 8.45 11.71 18.72
CA ALA A 50 7.79 12.35 17.57
C ALA A 50 7.46 11.34 16.46
N LEU A 51 8.37 10.39 16.19
CA LEU A 51 8.16 9.33 15.23
C LEU A 51 7.07 8.36 15.68
N PHE A 52 7.05 8.01 16.96
CA PHE A 52 5.95 7.24 17.53
C PHE A 52 4.61 7.95 17.30
N LEU A 53 4.48 9.22 17.72
CA LEU A 53 3.23 9.99 17.54
C LEU A 53 2.82 10.12 16.07
N GLY A 54 3.78 10.41 15.18
CA GLY A 54 3.53 10.51 13.75
C GLY A 54 3.07 9.18 13.16
N SER A 55 3.73 8.08 13.52
CA SER A 55 3.34 6.73 13.08
C SER A 55 1.96 6.33 13.61
N THR A 56 1.65 6.64 14.87
CA THR A 56 0.34 6.37 15.48
C THR A 56 -0.76 7.16 14.79
N ALA A 57 -0.55 8.46 14.54
CA ALA A 57 -1.52 9.29 13.83
C ALA A 57 -1.79 8.76 12.41
N LEU A 58 -0.73 8.35 11.71
CA LEU A 58 -0.84 7.77 10.37
C LEU A 58 -1.58 6.43 10.37
N GLN A 59 -1.29 5.55 11.34
CA GLN A 59 -1.99 4.28 11.51
C GLN A 59 -3.46 4.47 11.86
N ILE A 60 -3.79 5.46 12.71
CA ILE A 60 -5.19 5.82 12.99
C ILE A 60 -5.88 6.28 11.72
N ALA A 61 -5.28 7.21 10.98
CA ALA A 61 -5.84 7.71 9.72
C ALA A 61 -6.06 6.57 8.71
N TRP A 62 -5.12 5.62 8.64
CA TRP A 62 -5.22 4.45 7.78
C TRP A 62 -6.29 3.45 8.22
N LEU A 63 -6.44 3.18 9.53
CA LEU A 63 -7.45 2.26 10.04
C LEU A 63 -8.85 2.88 10.06
N LEU A 64 -8.98 4.20 10.13
CA LEU A 64 -10.26 4.90 10.27
C LEU A 64 -11.31 4.48 9.22
N PRO A 65 -10.99 4.34 7.91
CA PRO A 65 -11.94 3.85 6.91
C PRO A 65 -12.52 2.47 7.23
N LEU A 66 -11.77 1.57 7.87
CA LEU A 66 -12.27 0.24 8.26
C LEU A 66 -13.38 0.30 9.33
N PHE A 67 -13.40 1.37 10.13
CA PHE A 67 -14.31 1.51 11.28
C PHE A 67 -15.41 2.55 11.08
N VAL A 68 -15.14 3.64 10.33
CA VAL A 68 -15.97 4.86 10.38
C VAL A 68 -16.68 5.19 9.08
N ARG A 69 -16.27 4.68 7.90
CA ARG A 69 -16.77 5.23 6.61
C ARG A 69 -17.87 4.36 5.97
N PRO A 70 -19.15 4.74 6.08
CA PRO A 70 -20.22 4.27 5.20
C PRO A 70 -20.16 4.96 3.82
N GLY A 71 -19.60 4.26 2.84
CA GLY A 71 -20.09 4.16 1.44
C GLY A 71 -20.27 5.37 0.52
N ALA A 72 -20.13 6.63 0.94
CA ALA A 72 -20.62 7.74 0.12
C ALA A 72 -19.77 8.11 -1.13
N ASP A 73 -18.45 7.86 -1.13
CA ASP A 73 -17.54 8.34 -2.20
C ASP A 73 -17.01 7.20 -3.11
N GLN A 74 -17.47 5.96 -2.93
CA GLN A 74 -16.91 4.80 -3.65
C GLN A 74 -17.82 4.33 -4.81
N GLN A 75 -18.99 4.96 -4.97
CA GLN A 75 -19.99 4.57 -5.95
C GLN A 75 -19.73 5.18 -7.34
N ASP A 76 -18.98 6.28 -7.43
CA ASP A 76 -18.73 6.97 -8.70
C ASP A 76 -17.74 6.23 -9.63
N ASP A 77 -17.00 5.23 -9.13
CA ASP A 77 -16.00 4.49 -9.94
C ASP A 77 -16.41 3.04 -10.27
N GLU A 78 -17.46 2.49 -9.62
CA GLU A 78 -17.94 1.13 -9.91
C GLU A 78 -18.88 1.07 -11.11
N ASP A 79 -19.46 2.20 -11.51
CA ASP A 79 -20.37 2.28 -12.66
C ASP A 79 -19.64 2.09 -14.01
N GLU A 80 -18.30 2.20 -14.04
CA GLU A 80 -17.50 2.07 -15.27
C GLU A 80 -16.94 0.65 -15.52
N GLU A 81 -16.79 -0.21 -14.50
CA GLU A 81 -16.10 -1.51 -14.67
C GLU A 81 -17.01 -2.75 -14.52
N LYS A 82 -18.30 -2.60 -14.17
CA LYS A 82 -19.16 -3.74 -13.75
C LYS A 82 -20.25 -4.20 -14.73
N SER A 83 -20.32 -3.70 -15.96
CA SER A 83 -21.34 -4.14 -16.93
C SER A 83 -20.98 -5.42 -17.72
N VAL A 84 -19.75 -5.95 -17.59
CA VAL A 84 -19.30 -7.10 -18.39
C VAL A 84 -19.39 -8.41 -17.60
N GLY A 85 -20.57 -9.05 -17.59
CA GLY A 85 -20.66 -10.51 -17.48
C GLY A 85 -21.25 -11.14 -16.20
N LEU A 86 -21.93 -10.39 -15.32
CA LEU A 86 -22.71 -11.01 -14.25
C LEU A 86 -24.05 -11.57 -14.80
N PRO A 87 -24.45 -12.80 -14.43
CA PRO A 87 -25.71 -13.38 -14.87
C PRO A 87 -26.90 -12.57 -14.35
N ALA A 88 -27.88 -12.31 -15.22
CA ALA A 88 -29.02 -11.41 -14.98
C ALA A 88 -29.80 -11.65 -13.68
N ASP A 89 -29.78 -12.88 -13.15
CA ASP A 89 -30.49 -13.23 -11.92
C ASP A 89 -29.85 -12.64 -10.65
N GLU A 90 -28.54 -12.37 -10.63
CA GLU A 90 -27.86 -11.83 -9.42
C GLU A 90 -27.98 -10.30 -9.31
N ILE A 91 -28.13 -9.62 -10.46
CA ILE A 91 -28.33 -8.17 -10.56
C ILE A 91 -29.65 -7.75 -9.91
N THR A 92 -30.72 -8.53 -10.11
CA THR A 92 -32.04 -8.22 -9.53
C THR A 92 -32.07 -8.24 -8.01
N LEU A 93 -31.22 -9.04 -7.34
CA LEU A 93 -31.20 -9.09 -5.87
C LEU A 93 -30.53 -7.84 -5.26
N VAL A 94 -29.51 -7.31 -5.93
CA VAL A 94 -28.78 -6.10 -5.50
C VAL A 94 -29.63 -4.85 -5.72
N ASP A 95 -30.33 -4.76 -6.86
CA ASP A 95 -31.26 -3.66 -7.14
C ASP A 95 -32.42 -3.59 -6.13
N ASN A 96 -32.99 -4.74 -5.75
CA ASN A 96 -34.04 -4.80 -4.74
C ASN A 96 -33.56 -4.38 -3.34
N LEU A 97 -32.26 -4.53 -3.03
CA LEU A 97 -31.69 -4.06 -1.76
C LEU A 97 -31.46 -2.55 -1.74
N HIS A 98 -31.17 -1.95 -2.90
CA HIS A 98 -31.04 -0.51 -3.08
C HIS A 98 -32.38 0.20 -2.86
N GLU A 99 -33.46 -0.43 -3.31
CA GLU A 99 -34.84 0.06 -3.15
C GLU A 99 -35.29 0.16 -1.68
N LEU A 100 -34.65 -0.59 -0.76
CA LEU A 100 -34.89 -0.55 0.68
C LEU A 100 -34.19 0.61 1.41
N GLY A 101 -33.43 1.46 0.70
CA GLY A 101 -32.72 2.60 1.28
C GLY A 101 -31.62 2.20 2.27
N ALA A 102 -31.20 0.94 2.24
CA ALA A 102 -30.05 0.49 3.02
C ALA A 102 -28.78 1.05 2.37
N PRO A 103 -27.89 1.72 3.14
CA PRO A 103 -26.63 2.20 2.59
C PRO A 103 -25.82 1.01 2.04
N PRO A 104 -25.14 1.16 0.89
CA PRO A 104 -24.38 0.08 0.29
C PRO A 104 -23.36 -0.48 1.29
N PRO A 105 -23.14 -1.81 1.30
CA PRO A 105 -22.16 -2.44 2.18
C PRO A 105 -20.78 -1.85 1.92
N ILE A 106 -20.10 -1.45 3.00
CA ILE A 106 -18.77 -0.86 2.93
C ILE A 106 -17.78 -1.95 2.49
N GLU A 107 -17.28 -1.86 1.27
CA GLU A 107 -16.18 -2.71 0.82
C GLU A 107 -14.84 -2.05 1.20
N PRO A 108 -14.09 -2.64 2.15
CA PRO A 108 -12.79 -2.12 2.53
C PRO A 108 -11.83 -2.22 1.35
N ASP A 109 -10.94 -1.23 1.23
CA ASP A 109 -9.91 -1.19 0.20
C ASP A 109 -9.15 -2.53 0.13
N ALA A 110 -9.13 -3.16 -1.04
CA ALA A 110 -8.48 -4.44 -1.28
C ALA A 110 -6.99 -4.40 -0.92
N ALA A 111 -6.31 -3.27 -1.17
CA ALA A 111 -4.92 -3.06 -0.78
C ALA A 111 -4.73 -3.09 0.73
N GLN A 112 -5.63 -2.41 1.45
CA GLN A 112 -5.63 -2.39 2.90
C GLN A 112 -5.90 -3.78 3.48
N LEU A 113 -6.89 -4.51 2.94
CA LEU A 113 -7.18 -5.90 3.35
C LEU A 113 -6.00 -6.84 3.10
N ALA A 114 -5.30 -6.70 1.97
CA ALA A 114 -4.13 -7.52 1.66
C ALA A 114 -2.94 -7.23 2.59
N TYR A 115 -2.77 -5.97 3.01
CA TYR A 115 -1.67 -5.56 3.90
C TYR A 115 -1.92 -5.87 5.39
N LEU A 116 -3.19 -5.92 5.82
CA LEU A 116 -3.61 -6.09 7.21
C LEU A 116 -2.95 -7.26 7.97
N PRO A 117 -2.83 -8.48 7.41
CA PRO A 117 -2.16 -9.59 8.10
C PRO A 117 -0.68 -9.31 8.36
N THR A 118 0.02 -8.75 7.37
CA THR A 118 1.43 -8.34 7.51
C THR A 118 1.55 -7.25 8.59
N TYR A 119 0.69 -6.24 8.54
CA TYR A 119 0.65 -5.19 9.54
C TYR A 119 0.51 -5.78 10.96
N ALA A 120 -0.49 -6.64 11.19
CA ALA A 120 -0.74 -7.22 12.50
C ALA A 120 0.46 -8.05 13.03
N VAL A 121 1.08 -8.86 12.16
CA VAL A 121 2.27 -9.65 12.52
C VAL A 121 3.44 -8.75 12.88
N CYS A 122 3.71 -7.73 12.07
CA CYS A 122 4.81 -6.79 12.34
C CYS A 122 4.56 -5.94 13.59
N SER A 123 3.33 -5.51 13.84
CA SER A 123 2.93 -4.83 15.07
C SER A 123 3.16 -5.71 16.30
N LEU A 124 2.83 -7.00 16.21
CA LEU A 124 3.10 -7.96 17.28
C LEU A 124 4.59 -8.15 17.52
N LEU A 125 5.40 -8.35 16.48
CA LEU A 125 6.86 -8.48 16.61
C LEU A 125 7.50 -7.22 17.21
N THR A 126 7.07 -6.05 16.75
CA THR A 126 7.54 -4.76 17.27
C THR A 126 7.11 -4.56 18.73
N ALA A 127 5.93 -5.05 19.12
CA ALA A 127 5.49 -5.02 20.51
C ALA A 127 6.27 -6.01 21.39
N LEU A 128 6.61 -7.19 20.87
CA LEU A 128 7.42 -8.21 21.55
C LEU A 128 8.85 -7.73 21.78
N TRP A 129 9.39 -6.87 20.92
CA TRP A 129 10.70 -6.26 21.13
C TRP A 129 10.77 -5.48 22.45
N THR A 130 9.73 -4.73 22.82
CA THR A 130 9.73 -3.88 24.02
C THR A 130 10.10 -4.62 25.32
N PRO A 131 9.43 -5.72 25.74
CA PRO A 131 9.78 -6.41 26.97
C PRO A 131 11.21 -6.97 26.95
N PHE A 132 11.65 -7.56 25.84
CA PHE A 132 13.03 -8.07 25.72
C PHE A 132 14.08 -6.96 25.77
N PHE A 133 13.77 -5.78 25.22
CA PHE A 133 14.66 -4.63 25.26
C PHE A 133 14.80 -4.11 26.70
N LEU A 134 13.68 -4.04 27.45
CA LEU A 134 13.69 -3.64 28.86
C LEU A 134 14.40 -4.66 29.75
N GLU A 135 14.37 -5.95 29.40
CA GLU A 135 15.13 -7.02 30.06
C GLU A 135 16.60 -7.08 29.61
N GLN A 136 17.05 -6.14 28.76
CA GLN A 136 18.41 -6.08 28.21
C GLN A 136 18.82 -7.33 27.41
N ASN A 137 17.85 -8.09 26.90
CA ASN A 137 18.11 -9.25 26.05
C ASN A 137 18.20 -8.84 24.57
N TYR A 138 19.27 -8.11 24.25
CA TYR A 138 19.41 -7.46 22.95
C TYR A 138 19.59 -8.42 21.77
N ILE A 139 20.10 -9.64 22.00
CA ILE A 139 20.22 -10.67 20.96
C ILE A 139 18.84 -11.13 20.49
N VAL A 140 17.90 -11.34 21.42
CA VAL A 140 16.52 -11.69 21.08
C VAL A 140 15.84 -10.51 20.38
N CYS A 141 16.10 -9.29 20.82
CA CYS A 141 15.60 -8.07 20.18
C CYS A 141 16.04 -7.98 18.71
N GLU A 142 17.32 -8.21 18.44
CA GLU A 142 17.89 -8.19 17.10
C GLU A 142 17.22 -9.23 16.20
N ALA A 143 17.05 -10.47 16.69
CA ALA A 143 16.40 -11.54 15.92
C ALA A 143 14.93 -11.21 15.58
N ILE A 144 14.16 -10.70 16.56
CA ILE A 144 12.75 -10.32 16.38
C ILE A 144 12.62 -9.18 15.37
N LEU A 145 13.44 -8.13 15.51
CA LEU A 145 13.38 -6.96 14.63
C LEU A 145 13.87 -7.28 13.22
N THR A 146 14.90 -8.12 13.09
CA THR A 146 15.36 -8.61 11.79
C THR A 146 14.22 -9.30 11.06
N LEU A 147 13.50 -10.19 11.73
CA LEU A 147 12.32 -10.85 11.15
C LEU A 147 11.22 -9.84 10.77
N ALA A 148 10.93 -8.87 11.64
CA ALA A 148 9.94 -7.82 11.36
C ALA A 148 10.31 -6.99 10.13
N VAL A 149 11.58 -6.60 9.99
CA VAL A 149 12.10 -5.87 8.82
C VAL A 149 11.98 -6.72 7.56
N PHE A 150 12.33 -8.02 7.61
CA PHE A 150 12.15 -8.91 6.46
C PHE A 150 10.70 -9.01 6.01
N ILE A 151 9.76 -9.17 6.94
CA ILE A 151 8.33 -9.23 6.63
C ILE A 151 7.84 -7.90 6.06
N HIS A 152 8.29 -6.77 6.61
CA HIS A 152 7.98 -5.44 6.10
C HIS A 152 8.51 -5.21 4.67
N LEU A 153 9.76 -5.55 4.41
CA LEU A 153 10.36 -5.46 3.08
C LEU A 153 9.65 -6.40 2.10
N TYR A 154 9.38 -7.64 2.51
CA TYR A 154 8.59 -8.58 1.70
C TYR A 154 7.24 -7.98 1.33
N SER A 155 6.55 -7.34 2.28
CA SER A 155 5.26 -6.70 2.04
C SER A 155 5.35 -5.43 1.19
N LEU A 156 6.48 -4.71 1.22
CA LEU A 156 6.73 -3.60 0.31
C LEU A 156 7.04 -4.08 -1.11
N PHE A 157 7.66 -5.24 -1.31
CA PHE A 157 8.04 -5.70 -2.65
C PHE A 157 6.99 -6.61 -3.33
N THR A 158 6.35 -7.50 -2.58
CA THR A 158 5.41 -8.51 -3.13
C THR A 158 4.25 -7.89 -3.92
N PRO A 159 3.60 -6.83 -3.42
CA PRO A 159 2.43 -6.29 -4.09
C PRO A 159 2.80 -5.48 -5.33
N PHE A 160 3.95 -4.78 -5.33
CA PHE A 160 4.52 -4.15 -6.53
C PHE A 160 4.83 -5.16 -7.64
N LEU A 161 5.06 -6.43 -7.30
CA LEU A 161 5.38 -7.47 -8.26
C LEU A 161 4.14 -8.13 -8.89
N HIS A 162 2.98 -8.11 -8.23
CA HIS A 162 1.84 -8.94 -8.64
C HIS A 162 0.52 -8.20 -8.86
N THR A 163 0.34 -6.97 -8.35
CA THR A 163 -0.93 -6.25 -8.49
C THR A 163 -0.73 -4.83 -9.04
N PRO A 164 -1.11 -4.54 -10.31
CA PRO A 164 -1.04 -3.19 -10.87
C PRO A 164 -1.92 -2.19 -10.10
N VAL A 165 -2.93 -2.70 -9.39
CA VAL A 165 -3.88 -1.94 -8.55
C VAL A 165 -3.16 -1.03 -7.54
N LEU A 166 -2.01 -1.44 -7.01
CA LEU A 166 -1.29 -0.67 -5.98
C LEU A 166 -0.52 0.55 -6.48
N ARG A 167 -0.50 0.79 -7.80
CA ARG A 167 0.04 2.02 -8.38
C ARG A 167 -0.98 3.18 -8.32
N SER A 168 -2.26 2.89 -8.05
CA SER A 168 -3.29 3.92 -7.92
C SER A 168 -3.03 4.83 -6.72
N ARG A 169 -3.24 6.14 -6.91
CA ARG A 169 -3.17 7.14 -5.83
C ARG A 169 -4.10 6.82 -4.66
N LYS A 170 -5.14 6.02 -4.90
CA LYS A 170 -6.10 5.56 -3.89
C LYS A 170 -5.42 4.83 -2.71
N HIS A 171 -4.26 4.20 -2.93
CA HIS A 171 -3.56 3.41 -1.89
C HIS A 171 -2.34 4.10 -1.27
N ILE A 172 -2.15 5.42 -1.49
CA ILE A 172 -1.01 6.17 -0.96
C ILE A 172 -0.88 5.99 0.56
N LEU A 173 -2.01 5.98 1.28
CA LEU A 173 -2.00 5.88 2.73
C LEU A 173 -1.47 4.53 3.23
N THR A 174 -1.86 3.42 2.57
CA THR A 174 -1.35 2.08 2.88
C THR A 174 0.16 2.00 2.64
N HIS A 175 0.65 2.59 1.55
CA HIS A 175 2.10 2.69 1.28
C HIS A 175 2.82 3.51 2.34
N LEU A 176 2.29 4.67 2.73
CA LEU A 176 2.89 5.51 3.76
C LEU A 176 2.94 4.79 5.11
N VAL A 177 1.90 4.04 5.49
CA VAL A 177 1.90 3.22 6.70
C VAL A 177 2.95 2.10 6.62
N ALA A 178 3.02 1.39 5.49
CA ALA A 178 4.00 0.33 5.31
C ALA A 178 5.44 0.86 5.41
N LYS A 179 5.73 1.97 4.72
CA LYS A 179 7.06 2.61 4.73
C LYS A 179 7.42 3.15 6.12
N SER A 180 6.51 3.87 6.77
CA SER A 180 6.77 4.41 8.11
C SER A 180 6.96 3.30 9.16
N SER A 181 6.15 2.23 9.11
CA SER A 181 6.31 1.07 10.00
C SER A 181 7.64 0.35 9.77
N THR A 182 8.06 0.20 8.51
CA THR A 182 9.36 -0.36 8.14
C THR A 182 10.48 0.50 8.71
N GLY A 183 10.44 1.81 8.47
CA GLY A 183 11.41 2.77 9.00
C GLY A 183 11.50 2.71 10.52
N LEU A 184 10.37 2.63 11.23
CA LEU A 184 10.33 2.50 12.68
C LEU A 184 10.99 1.20 13.17
N ALA A 185 10.73 0.07 12.51
CA ALA A 185 11.38 -1.21 12.85
C ALA A 185 12.91 -1.15 12.67
N ILE A 186 13.38 -0.49 11.62
CA ILE A 186 14.82 -0.27 11.37
C ILE A 186 15.42 0.63 12.45
N LEU A 187 14.71 1.69 12.88
CA LEU A 187 15.17 2.55 13.96
C LEU A 187 15.24 1.80 15.30
N TYR A 188 14.32 0.89 15.58
CA TYR A 188 14.44 0.02 16.76
C TYR A 188 15.58 -0.98 16.64
N MET A 189 15.86 -1.47 15.43
CA MET A 189 17.01 -2.35 15.19
C MET A 189 18.31 -1.59 15.42
N TRP A 190 18.37 -0.34 14.96
CA TRP A 190 19.46 0.58 15.23
C TRP A 190 19.65 0.82 16.74
N LYS A 191 18.57 1.16 17.45
CA LYS A 191 18.60 1.36 18.91
C LYS A 191 19.11 0.11 19.64
N THR A 192 18.74 -1.08 19.16
CA THR A 192 19.21 -2.36 19.69
C THR A 192 20.70 -2.57 19.43
N TRP A 193 21.20 -2.21 18.25
CA TRP A 193 22.63 -2.28 17.93
C TRP A 193 23.46 -1.28 18.73
N GLY A 194 22.94 -0.09 19.01
CA GLY A 194 23.55 0.86 19.94
C GLY A 194 23.78 0.21 21.30
N ALA A 195 22.72 -0.39 21.86
CA ALA A 195 22.77 -1.06 23.16
C ALA A 195 23.72 -2.28 23.19
N LEU A 196 23.88 -2.98 22.07
CA LEU A 196 24.86 -4.07 21.92
C LEU A 196 26.30 -3.56 21.80
N GLY A 197 26.49 -2.43 21.11
CA GLY A 197 27.81 -1.82 20.89
C GLY A 197 28.39 -1.16 22.15
N GLY A 198 27.52 -0.79 23.10
CA GLY A 198 27.91 -0.10 24.33
C GLY A 198 28.46 1.32 24.05
N THR A 199 29.41 1.76 24.88
CA THR A 199 29.91 3.15 24.86
C THR A 199 31.08 3.42 23.90
N GLY A 200 31.62 2.42 23.23
CA GLY A 200 32.77 2.61 22.33
C GLY A 200 32.33 3.22 21.00
N ALA A 201 33.08 4.14 20.39
CA ALA A 201 32.71 4.77 19.11
C ALA A 201 32.57 3.75 17.94
N PRO A 202 31.72 4.03 16.94
CA PRO A 202 31.38 3.02 15.94
C PRO A 202 32.57 2.77 15.05
N THR A 203 32.81 1.49 14.73
CA THR A 203 33.78 1.17 13.69
C THR A 203 33.33 1.77 12.36
N THR A 204 34.27 2.24 11.55
CA THR A 204 33.97 2.80 10.21
C THR A 204 33.18 1.82 9.34
N SER A 205 33.42 0.52 9.50
CA SER A 205 32.64 -0.54 8.85
C SER A 205 31.17 -0.53 9.28
N THR A 206 30.87 -0.40 10.57
CA THR A 206 29.49 -0.32 11.06
C THR A 206 28.80 0.91 10.47
N GLN A 207 29.47 2.06 10.44
CA GLN A 207 28.93 3.28 9.84
C GLN A 207 28.63 3.11 8.34
N GLY A 208 29.51 2.43 7.60
CA GLY A 208 29.31 2.14 6.19
C GLY A 208 28.13 1.21 5.93
N ILE A 209 28.01 0.12 6.70
CA ILE A 209 26.90 -0.85 6.58
C ILE A 209 25.57 -0.16 6.89
N SER A 210 25.53 0.60 7.98
CA SER A 210 24.41 1.44 8.38
C SER A 210 23.97 2.40 7.27
N ALA A 211 24.92 3.12 6.66
CA ALA A 211 24.64 4.03 5.56
C ALA A 211 24.07 3.30 4.34
N MET A 212 24.62 2.13 4.00
CA MET A 212 24.15 1.30 2.90
C MET A 212 22.74 0.78 3.14
N ILE A 213 22.42 0.36 4.37
CA ILE A 213 21.07 -0.09 4.74
C ILE A 213 20.09 1.06 4.54
N PHE A 214 20.34 2.23 5.11
CA PHE A 214 19.46 3.39 4.96
C PHE A 214 19.31 3.85 3.51
N LEU A 215 20.40 3.86 2.74
CA LEU A 215 20.37 4.18 1.32
C LEU A 215 19.52 3.17 0.54
N THR A 216 19.69 1.88 0.83
CA THR A 216 18.93 0.79 0.17
C THR A 216 17.45 0.91 0.50
N ILE A 217 17.10 1.18 1.76
CA ILE A 217 15.71 1.37 2.19
C ILE A 217 15.11 2.56 1.45
N ALA A 218 15.79 3.70 1.44
CA ALA A 218 15.25 4.88 0.79
C ALA A 218 15.09 4.70 -0.73
N LEU A 219 16.06 4.06 -1.38
CA LEU A 219 15.97 3.67 -2.80
C LEU A 219 14.80 2.71 -3.04
N ALA A 220 14.60 1.73 -2.16
CA ALA A 220 13.52 0.76 -2.25
C ALA A 220 12.14 1.40 -2.00
N THR A 221 12.07 2.45 -1.19
CA THR A 221 10.80 3.12 -0.85
C THR A 221 10.35 4.15 -1.88
N GLY A 222 11.08 4.38 -2.97
CA GLY A 222 10.71 5.39 -3.97
C GLY A 222 10.78 6.83 -3.43
N PRO A 223 10.11 7.82 -4.06
CA PRO A 223 10.47 9.24 -3.96
C PRO A 223 9.92 9.92 -2.70
N ASP A 224 9.58 9.17 -1.64
CA ASP A 224 9.03 9.75 -0.43
C ASP A 224 10.14 10.34 0.45
N PRO A 225 10.20 11.68 0.60
CA PRO A 225 11.26 12.34 1.37
C PRO A 225 11.13 12.14 2.89
N LEU A 226 10.05 11.51 3.35
CA LEU A 226 9.71 11.35 4.77
C LEU A 226 10.73 10.49 5.53
N VAL A 227 11.16 9.37 4.95
CA VAL A 227 12.16 8.49 5.58
C VAL A 227 13.54 9.18 5.69
N PRO A 228 14.07 9.79 4.61
CA PRO A 228 15.26 10.63 4.70
C PRO A 228 15.15 11.77 5.71
N ALA A 229 14.01 12.48 5.75
CA ALA A 229 13.80 13.61 6.64
C ALA A 229 13.78 13.21 8.12
N ALA A 230 13.16 12.07 8.44
CA ALA A 230 13.20 11.49 9.78
C ALA A 230 14.64 11.18 10.21
N LEU A 231 15.44 10.59 9.31
CA LEU A 231 16.85 10.29 9.58
C LEU A 231 17.72 11.53 9.76
N ILE A 232 17.41 12.63 9.05
CA ILE A 232 18.11 13.92 9.18
C ILE A 232 17.83 14.58 10.53
N LEU A 233 16.59 14.52 10.98
CA LEU A 233 16.17 15.10 12.26
C LEU A 233 16.75 14.35 13.45
N ASP A 234 17.05 13.06 13.27
CA ASP A 234 17.48 12.15 14.33
C ASP A 234 19.00 11.89 14.34
N VAL A 235 19.80 12.93 14.14
CA VAL A 235 21.28 12.82 14.15
C VAL A 235 21.86 13.31 15.48
N PRO A 236 22.05 12.43 16.48
CA PRO A 236 22.81 12.73 17.68
C PRO A 236 24.32 12.48 17.46
N GLY A 237 25.13 13.30 18.14
CA GLY A 237 26.58 13.11 18.26
C GLY A 237 27.41 13.67 17.11
N GLU A 238 28.57 14.25 17.43
CA GLU A 238 29.53 14.76 16.44
C GLU A 238 30.09 13.63 15.54
N ALA A 239 30.23 12.43 16.09
CA ALA A 239 30.81 11.27 15.41
C ALA A 239 30.00 10.82 14.18
N TRP A 240 28.67 10.89 14.26
CA TRP A 240 27.78 10.46 13.17
C TRP A 240 27.28 11.59 12.29
N ARG A 241 27.49 12.83 12.71
CA ARG A 241 26.98 14.02 12.02
C ARG A 241 27.38 14.07 10.55
N SER A 242 28.59 13.64 10.23
CA SER A 242 29.09 13.59 8.86
C SER A 242 28.40 12.49 8.05
N THR A 243 28.32 11.28 8.60
CA THR A 243 27.73 10.11 7.94
C THR A 243 26.25 10.33 7.66
N PHE A 244 25.47 10.81 8.62
CA PHE A 244 24.06 11.10 8.39
C PHE A 244 23.83 12.28 7.45
N ARG A 245 24.66 13.34 7.49
CA ARG A 245 24.60 14.39 6.47
C ARG A 245 24.87 13.84 5.08
N CYS A 246 25.82 12.91 4.95
CA CYS A 246 26.11 12.26 3.68
C CYS A 246 24.92 11.42 3.21
N ILE A 247 24.36 10.56 4.09
CA ILE A 247 23.16 9.78 3.81
C ILE A 247 22.02 10.71 3.39
N ALA A 248 21.70 11.71 4.20
CA ALA A 248 20.71 12.74 3.91
C ALA A 248 20.85 13.39 2.54
N VAL A 249 22.07 13.79 2.17
CA VAL A 249 22.36 14.41 0.88
C VAL A 249 22.18 13.38 -0.25
N LEU A 250 22.66 12.15 -0.09
CA LEU A 250 22.47 11.08 -1.06
C LEU A 250 20.99 10.75 -1.24
N LEU A 251 20.24 10.67 -0.15
CA LEU A 251 18.80 10.43 -0.15
C LEU A 251 18.03 11.58 -0.81
N GLY A 252 18.37 12.82 -0.47
CA GLY A 252 17.81 14.00 -1.13
C GLY A 252 18.11 14.02 -2.63
N ALA A 253 19.33 13.65 -3.04
CA ALA A 253 19.71 13.53 -4.43
C ALA A 253 18.93 12.43 -5.15
N VAL A 254 18.73 11.26 -4.51
CA VAL A 254 17.89 10.18 -5.04
C VAL A 254 16.45 10.66 -5.23
N VAL A 255 15.85 11.29 -4.23
CA VAL A 255 14.48 11.83 -4.31
C VAL A 255 14.39 12.87 -5.43
N VAL A 256 15.38 13.76 -5.58
CA VAL A 256 15.41 14.77 -6.64
C VAL A 256 15.59 14.13 -8.02
N VAL A 257 16.50 13.16 -8.17
CA VAL A 257 16.69 12.42 -9.43
C VAL A 257 15.44 11.66 -9.80
N GLU A 258 14.83 10.97 -8.84
CA GLU A 258 13.59 10.25 -9.03
C GLU A 258 12.43 11.20 -9.35
N TRP A 259 12.34 12.37 -8.71
CA TRP A 259 11.41 13.43 -9.12
C TRP A 259 11.71 13.90 -10.54
N ILE A 260 12.97 14.13 -10.94
CA ILE A 260 13.27 14.58 -12.31
C ILE A 260 12.92 13.49 -13.34
N LEU A 261 13.16 12.22 -13.01
CA LEU A 261 12.89 11.08 -13.89
C LEU A 261 11.40 10.71 -13.96
N LEU A 262 10.72 10.63 -12.81
CA LEU A 262 9.30 10.25 -12.68
C LEU A 262 8.35 11.45 -12.72
N GLY A 263 8.78 12.58 -12.16
CA GLY A 263 8.11 13.87 -12.18
C GLY A 263 8.36 14.66 -13.47
N ARG A 264 8.36 13.97 -14.61
CA ARG A 264 7.59 14.47 -15.74
C ARG A 264 6.13 14.04 -15.52
N PRO A 265 5.34 14.81 -14.73
CA PRO A 265 3.93 14.48 -14.49
C PRO A 265 3.12 14.34 -15.78
N GLY A 266 3.58 14.91 -16.90
CA GLY A 266 2.93 14.75 -18.20
C GLY A 266 3.25 13.45 -18.96
N LEU A 267 4.35 12.73 -18.68
CA LEU A 267 4.72 11.56 -19.49
C LEU A 267 4.05 10.26 -19.03
N ARG A 268 3.73 10.14 -17.74
CA ARG A 268 3.08 8.95 -17.18
C ARG A 268 1.56 9.05 -17.22
N TRP A 269 1.01 10.25 -16.97
CA TRP A 269 -0.41 10.52 -17.16
C TRP A 269 -0.84 10.34 -18.61
N GLY A 270 -0.01 10.78 -19.58
CA GLY A 270 -0.31 10.56 -20.99
C GLY A 270 -0.31 9.07 -21.38
N ALA A 271 0.49 8.23 -20.72
CA ALA A 271 0.53 6.81 -21.03
C ALA A 271 -0.66 6.04 -20.44
N GLU A 272 -1.10 6.38 -19.21
CA GLU A 272 -2.32 5.79 -18.63
C GLU A 272 -3.56 6.30 -19.38
N GLU A 273 -3.64 7.60 -19.68
CA GLU A 273 -4.72 8.19 -20.47
C GLU A 273 -4.75 7.66 -21.92
N GLU A 274 -3.60 7.34 -22.53
CA GLU A 274 -3.58 6.68 -23.85
C GLU A 274 -4.01 5.21 -23.78
N VAL A 275 -3.67 4.49 -22.71
CA VAL A 275 -4.12 3.09 -22.53
C VAL A 275 -5.61 3.05 -22.27
N ASP A 276 -6.13 3.94 -21.43
CA ASP A 276 -7.57 4.03 -21.14
C ASP A 276 -8.33 4.42 -22.42
N LYS A 277 -7.87 5.43 -23.17
CA LYS A 277 -8.45 5.78 -24.48
C LYS A 277 -8.32 4.67 -25.52
N ALA A 278 -7.27 3.87 -25.48
CA ALA A 278 -7.12 2.74 -26.40
C ALA A 278 -8.10 1.62 -26.05
N ARG A 279 -8.31 1.36 -24.75
CA ARG A 279 -9.30 0.40 -24.27
C ARG A 279 -10.73 0.86 -24.57
N GLU A 280 -11.06 2.13 -24.34
CA GLU A 280 -12.35 2.72 -24.73
C GLU A 280 -12.62 2.56 -26.23
N ARG A 281 -11.60 2.75 -27.08
CA ARG A 281 -11.72 2.51 -28.54
C ARG A 281 -11.92 1.04 -28.88
N GLU A 282 -11.22 0.12 -28.22
CA GLU A 282 -11.44 -1.31 -28.43
C GLU A 282 -12.84 -1.76 -27.98
N GLU A 283 -13.37 -1.17 -26.90
CA GLU A 283 -14.74 -1.40 -26.46
C GLU A 283 -15.76 -0.80 -27.46
N GLU A 284 -15.60 0.45 -27.91
CA GLU A 284 -16.44 1.06 -28.94
C GLU A 284 -16.43 0.27 -30.26
N ASP A 285 -15.26 -0.18 -30.72
CA ASP A 285 -15.11 -0.99 -31.94
C ASP A 285 -15.69 -2.41 -31.77
N GLY A 286 -15.66 -2.95 -30.54
CA GLY A 286 -16.29 -4.22 -30.19
C GLY A 286 -17.82 -4.17 -30.31
N TYR A 287 -18.44 -3.12 -29.75
CA TYR A 287 -19.89 -2.90 -29.86
C TYR A 287 -20.34 -2.60 -31.29
N ALA A 288 -19.55 -1.83 -32.05
CA ALA A 288 -19.87 -1.55 -33.45
C ALA A 288 -19.89 -2.81 -34.32
N ASN A 289 -19.02 -3.80 -34.05
CA ASN A 289 -19.04 -5.05 -34.79
C ASN A 289 -20.25 -5.94 -34.41
N GLU A 290 -20.67 -6.00 -33.14
CA GLU A 290 -21.84 -6.79 -32.76
C GLU A 290 -23.15 -6.28 -33.36
N GLU A 291 -23.33 -4.96 -33.48
CA GLU A 291 -24.52 -4.36 -34.11
C GLU A 291 -24.61 -4.73 -35.60
N THR A 292 -23.49 -4.74 -36.33
CA THR A 292 -23.46 -5.13 -37.75
C THR A 292 -23.74 -6.63 -37.99
N VAL A 293 -23.43 -7.50 -37.02
CA VAL A 293 -23.73 -8.93 -37.12
C VAL A 293 -25.22 -9.19 -36.94
N PHE A 294 -25.88 -8.45 -36.05
CA PHE A 294 -27.34 -8.57 -35.85
C PHE A 294 -28.14 -8.10 -37.07
N ASP A 295 -27.75 -6.99 -37.71
CA ASP A 295 -28.42 -6.49 -38.91
C ASP A 295 -28.26 -7.45 -40.11
N ALA A 296 -27.10 -8.11 -40.24
CA ALA A 296 -26.85 -9.05 -41.34
C ALA A 296 -27.72 -10.32 -41.23
N ASP A 297 -27.99 -10.81 -40.01
CA ASP A 297 -28.87 -11.97 -39.81
C ASP A 297 -30.35 -11.59 -40.02
N GLU A 298 -30.77 -10.37 -39.67
CA GLU A 298 -32.13 -9.88 -39.92
C GLU A 298 -32.42 -9.68 -41.42
N GLU A 299 -31.47 -9.15 -42.21
CA GLU A 299 -31.59 -9.08 -43.68
C GLU A 299 -31.61 -10.47 -44.34
N MET A 300 -30.88 -11.44 -43.79
CA MET A 300 -30.85 -12.81 -44.32
C MET A 300 -32.16 -13.57 -44.04
N GLU A 301 -32.81 -13.30 -42.91
CA GLU A 301 -34.17 -13.79 -42.62
C GLU A 301 -35.22 -13.11 -43.51
N ALA A 302 -35.11 -11.80 -43.74
CA ALA A 302 -36.00 -11.06 -44.63
C ALA A 302 -35.92 -11.55 -46.09
N GLN A 303 -34.74 -11.95 -46.58
CA GLN A 303 -34.61 -12.50 -47.94
C GLN A 303 -35.24 -13.90 -48.10
N LYS A 304 -35.35 -14.71 -47.05
CA LYS A 304 -35.98 -16.05 -47.13
C LYS A 304 -37.49 -15.99 -47.30
N THR A 305 -38.15 -14.88 -46.95
CA THR A 305 -39.60 -14.73 -47.06
C THR A 305 -40.06 -14.10 -48.38
N SER A 306 -39.14 -13.69 -49.26
CA SER A 306 -39.50 -13.11 -50.55
C SER A 306 -40.00 -14.18 -51.54
N PRO A 307 -41.27 -14.10 -52.02
CA PRO A 307 -41.86 -15.11 -52.88
C PRO A 307 -41.16 -15.13 -54.25
N ARG A 308 -40.49 -16.25 -54.52
CA ARG A 308 -39.78 -16.53 -55.78
C ARG A 308 -40.76 -16.45 -56.96
N ILE A 309 -40.82 -15.31 -57.64
CA ILE A 309 -41.57 -15.13 -58.88
C ILE A 309 -40.96 -16.04 -59.94
N ARG A 310 -41.66 -17.14 -60.22
CA ARG A 310 -41.30 -18.15 -61.22
C ARG A 310 -41.44 -17.51 -62.61
N GLN A 311 -40.33 -17.02 -63.18
CA GLN A 311 -40.32 -16.57 -64.56
C GLN A 311 -40.67 -17.75 -65.48
N GLY A 312 -41.78 -17.58 -66.22
CA GLY A 312 -42.33 -18.58 -67.13
C GLY A 312 -41.40 -18.85 -68.30
N VAL A 313 -41.11 -20.14 -68.51
CA VAL A 313 -40.40 -20.65 -69.69
C VAL A 313 -41.34 -20.56 -70.90
N PRO A 314 -40.95 -19.90 -72.01
CA PRO A 314 -41.79 -19.85 -73.20
C PRO A 314 -41.75 -21.21 -73.92
N ARG A 315 -42.93 -21.82 -74.12
CA ARG A 315 -43.12 -22.98 -75.01
C ARG A 315 -42.91 -22.52 -76.46
N ARG A 316 -41.93 -23.11 -77.14
CA ARG A 316 -41.88 -23.13 -78.61
C ARG A 316 -43.05 -23.97 -79.13
N ALA A 317 -43.79 -23.40 -80.07
CA ALA A 317 -44.78 -24.11 -80.87
C ALA A 317 -44.10 -24.61 -82.15
N ASP A 318 -44.28 -25.90 -82.42
CA ASP A 318 -44.09 -26.52 -83.73
C ASP A 318 -45.46 -26.68 -84.41
#